data_AF-A0A0Q5AQP1-F1
#
_entry.id   AF-A0A0Q5AQP1-F1
#
_cell.length_a   1.000
_cell.length_b   1.000
_cell.length_c   1.000
_cell.angle_alpha   90.00
_cell.angle_beta   90.00
_cell.angle_gamma   90.00
#
_symmetry.space_group_name_H-M   'P 1'
#
loop_
_entity.id
_entity.type
_entity.pdbx_description
1 polymer ?
#
loop_
_entity_poly.entity_id
_entity_poly.type
_entity_poly.pdbx_seq_one_letter_code
_entity_poly.pdbx_strand_id
1 'polypeptide(L)'
;MTIAAVRSAYRSRAGRRRAGAYSGYLAAMLLVVVVLPTARALAITLTDPAVGPALATVDLGALIAVAAGAAIPVAVLLGRARGPAVDAPHPTALLLATEARRWHVLRRSVVVSGALAAAAAALAATALALASGSPLLPAALAGAAFGVLLTVAALAGQCLTPPRSAVLAAVLVLPVLAVPALPFTPGGLVALAVAGAPSAAVSIVALAVLVVPLAPRLLDDASGPSLLAQSQRWRSAVTGAANGDVADALSGYRSLPRRNRCVQAVRVGPFPVTVVVRDAVGALRTPGRSAAAGLALLAAGAAVAVAAVAPPSLLAIPAALAGVLAYLGAGVWSDGFRHAAETAGQTAFVATPPFELLLLHGVLPLALALTLVTVGALLLSGGALAPAAATALVAVAARAMDATRGALPPRLLSPIPMPIGDGAGAAVLLWNLAAPLVSAGAAVAVVVAPGPLILAPVVALTCLLVARRRLASA
;
A
#
# COMPACT_ATOMS: atom_id res chain seq x y z
N MET A 1 -38.54 -12.47 5.40
CA MET A 1 -37.57 -12.15 6.47
C MET A 1 -36.81 -10.87 6.08
N THR A 2 -36.80 -9.82 6.91
CA THR A 2 -36.15 -8.54 6.53
C THR A 2 -34.63 -8.61 6.73
N ILE A 3 -33.86 -7.88 5.91
CA ILE A 3 -32.39 -7.75 6.03
C ILE A 3 -31.99 -7.29 7.44
N ALA A 4 -32.77 -6.39 8.02
CA ALA A 4 -32.57 -5.88 9.38
C ALA A 4 -32.72 -6.98 10.44
N ALA A 5 -33.70 -7.89 10.30
CA ALA A 5 -33.92 -8.99 11.23
C ALA A 5 -32.73 -9.97 11.25
N VAL A 6 -32.23 -10.38 10.08
CA VAL A 6 -31.05 -11.27 9.96
C VAL A 6 -29.82 -10.64 10.62
N ARG A 7 -29.56 -9.36 10.32
CA ARG A 7 -28.46 -8.61 10.93
C ARG A 7 -28.63 -8.40 12.43
N SER A 8 -29.86 -8.26 12.91
CA SER A 8 -30.14 -8.17 14.35
C SER A 8 -29.88 -9.50 15.07
N ALA A 9 -30.42 -10.60 14.54
CA ALA A 9 -30.23 -11.94 15.09
C ALA A 9 -28.76 -12.38 15.07
N TYR A 10 -28.02 -12.05 14.01
CA TYR A 10 -26.58 -12.30 13.98
C TYR A 10 -25.83 -11.47 15.04
N ARG A 11 -26.20 -10.19 15.21
CA ARG A 11 -25.58 -9.31 16.23
C ARG A 11 -25.88 -9.77 17.66
N SER A 12 -27.08 -10.28 17.93
CA SER A 12 -27.43 -10.80 19.26
C SER A 12 -26.65 -12.06 19.59
N ARG A 13 -26.52 -13.00 18.64
CA ARG A 13 -25.72 -14.23 18.82
C ARG A 13 -24.22 -13.97 18.93
N ALA A 14 -23.70 -12.96 18.24
CA ALA A 14 -22.27 -12.63 18.25
C ALA A 14 -21.80 -11.84 19.49
N GLY A 15 -22.66 -11.57 20.49
CA GLY A 15 -22.28 -10.80 21.68
C GLY A 15 -21.82 -9.35 21.40
N ARG A 16 -22.11 -8.82 20.20
CA ARG A 16 -21.42 -7.64 19.63
C ARG A 16 -21.82 -6.28 20.21
N ARG A 17 -22.76 -6.19 21.16
CA ARG A 17 -23.13 -4.89 21.75
C ARG A 17 -21.94 -4.19 22.42
N ARG A 18 -21.04 -4.95 23.08
CA ARG A 18 -19.80 -4.40 23.69
C ARG A 18 -18.70 -4.10 22.66
N ALA A 19 -18.62 -4.88 21.58
CA ALA A 19 -17.60 -4.72 20.54
C ALA A 19 -17.74 -3.41 19.74
N GLY A 20 -18.97 -2.92 19.52
CA GLY A 20 -19.21 -1.67 18.79
C GLY A 20 -18.78 -0.42 19.57
N ALA A 21 -19.02 -0.40 20.88
CA ALA A 21 -18.56 0.68 21.76
C ALA A 21 -17.03 0.74 21.81
N TYR A 22 -16.39 -0.42 21.96
CA TYR A 22 -14.93 -0.52 21.97
C TYR A 22 -14.30 -0.11 20.63
N SER A 23 -14.88 -0.53 19.49
CA SER A 23 -14.40 -0.10 18.17
C SER A 23 -14.56 1.40 17.96
N GLY A 24 -15.66 1.98 18.44
CA GLY A 24 -15.91 3.42 18.38
C GLY A 24 -14.91 4.20 19.23
N TYR A 25 -14.62 3.71 20.44
CA TYR A 25 -13.56 4.22 21.30
C TYR A 25 -12.18 4.14 20.62
N LEU A 26 -11.81 2.99 20.04
CA LEU A 26 -10.55 2.84 19.32
C LEU A 26 -10.44 3.77 18.11
N ALA A 27 -11.52 3.95 17.35
CA ALA A 27 -11.54 4.88 16.22
C ALA A 27 -11.38 6.33 16.68
N ALA A 28 -12.05 6.72 17.78
CA ALA A 28 -11.90 8.05 18.39
C ALA A 28 -10.47 8.27 18.92
N MET A 29 -9.89 7.28 19.60
CA MET A 29 -8.50 7.34 20.06
C MET A 29 -7.51 7.43 18.91
N LEU A 30 -7.68 6.62 17.85
CA LEU A 30 -6.84 6.70 16.64
C LEU A 30 -6.92 8.11 16.01
N LEU A 31 -8.12 8.66 15.92
CA LEU A 31 -8.34 10.01 15.39
C LEU A 31 -7.61 11.06 16.25
N VAL A 32 -7.83 11.07 17.56
CA VAL A 32 -7.31 12.11 18.47
C VAL A 32 -5.81 11.97 18.74
N VAL A 33 -5.28 10.75 18.85
CA VAL A 33 -3.90 10.49 19.27
C VAL A 33 -2.95 10.39 18.07
N VAL A 34 -3.42 9.91 16.92
CA VAL A 34 -2.57 9.69 15.75
C VAL A 34 -2.89 10.65 14.62
N VAL A 35 -4.14 10.68 14.16
CA VAL A 35 -4.52 11.43 12.95
C VAL A 35 -4.39 12.94 13.17
N LEU A 36 -5.00 13.48 14.24
CA LEU A 36 -4.95 14.92 14.53
C LEU A 36 -3.53 15.44 14.78
N PRO A 37 -2.69 14.80 15.63
CA PRO A 37 -1.33 15.26 15.86
C PRO A 37 -0.45 15.17 14.62
N THR A 38 -0.62 14.13 13.80
CA THR A 38 0.09 14.01 12.53
C THR A 38 -0.36 15.10 11.56
N ALA A 39 -1.67 15.35 11.44
CA ALA A 39 -2.21 16.43 10.62
C ALA A 39 -1.74 17.82 11.09
N ARG A 40 -1.66 18.03 12.41
CA ARG A 40 -1.12 19.26 13.00
C ARG A 40 0.37 19.39 12.73
N ALA A 41 1.16 18.34 12.91
CA ALA A 41 2.59 18.34 12.62
C ALA A 41 2.82 18.70 11.15
N LEU A 42 2.10 18.05 10.23
CA LEU A 42 2.13 18.38 8.81
C LEU A 42 1.75 19.84 8.57
N ALA A 43 0.65 20.34 9.15
CA ALA A 43 0.24 21.73 8.99
C ALA A 43 1.33 22.72 9.47
N ILE A 44 1.95 22.46 10.62
CA ILE A 44 3.04 23.29 11.15
C ILE A 44 4.23 23.28 10.20
N THR A 45 4.65 22.11 9.72
CA THR A 45 5.76 21.99 8.78
C THR A 45 5.44 22.69 7.46
N LEU A 46 4.20 22.62 6.99
CA LEU A 46 3.77 23.27 5.75
C LEU A 46 3.69 24.80 5.86
N THR A 47 3.50 25.35 7.06
CA THR A 47 3.52 26.80 7.32
C THR A 47 4.93 27.38 7.50
N ASP A 48 5.98 26.55 7.46
CA ASP A 48 7.36 27.00 7.55
C ASP A 48 7.71 27.91 6.34
N PRO A 49 8.21 29.14 6.54
CA PRO A 49 8.55 30.05 5.45
C PRO A 49 9.62 29.49 4.49
N ALA A 50 10.43 28.52 4.92
CA ALA A 50 11.39 27.84 4.06
C ALA A 50 10.73 26.88 3.05
N VAL A 51 9.49 26.47 3.31
CA VAL A 51 8.77 25.48 2.50
C VAL A 51 8.19 26.08 1.22
N GLY A 52 7.59 27.26 1.31
CA GLY A 52 6.96 27.93 0.16
C GLY A 52 7.89 28.06 -1.06
N PRO A 53 9.10 28.65 -0.92
CA PRO A 53 10.04 28.82 -2.04
C PRO A 53 10.50 27.50 -2.65
N ALA A 54 10.69 26.46 -1.85
CA ALA A 54 11.13 25.17 -2.37
C ALA A 54 10.00 24.41 -3.08
N LEU A 55 8.77 24.48 -2.57
CA LEU A 55 7.60 23.94 -3.28
C LEU A 55 7.35 24.67 -4.60
N ALA A 56 7.71 25.95 -4.71
CA ALA A 56 7.60 26.70 -5.97
C ALA A 56 8.54 26.18 -7.07
N THR A 57 9.60 25.43 -6.72
CA THR A 57 10.49 24.80 -7.71
C THR A 57 9.95 23.46 -8.25
N VAL A 58 8.94 22.90 -7.58
CA VAL A 58 8.31 21.62 -7.96
C VAL A 58 6.95 21.93 -8.57
N ASP A 59 6.63 21.34 -9.72
CA ASP A 59 5.28 21.40 -10.28
C ASP A 59 4.33 20.51 -9.46
N LEU A 60 3.90 21.04 -8.32
CA LEU A 60 3.04 20.37 -7.36
C LEU A 60 1.67 20.06 -7.96
N GLY A 61 1.22 20.89 -8.92
CA GLY A 61 0.00 20.65 -9.69
C GLY A 61 0.11 19.39 -10.53
N ALA A 62 1.18 19.24 -11.32
CA ALA A 62 1.43 18.03 -12.09
C ALA A 62 1.58 16.80 -11.19
N LEU A 63 2.29 16.90 -10.06
CA LEU A 63 2.46 15.78 -9.12
C LEU A 63 1.11 15.33 -8.54
N ILE A 64 0.27 16.26 -8.07
CA ILE A 64 -1.08 15.94 -7.59
C ILE A 64 -1.91 15.32 -8.71
N ALA A 65 -1.85 15.89 -9.92
CA ALA A 65 -2.63 15.42 -11.05
C ALA A 65 -2.26 13.98 -11.44
N VAL A 66 -0.97 13.66 -11.49
CA VAL A 66 -0.48 12.30 -11.76
C VAL A 66 -0.85 11.35 -10.61
N ALA A 67 -0.63 11.73 -9.35
CA ALA A 67 -0.91 10.89 -8.19
C ALA A 67 -2.40 10.58 -8.05
N ALA A 68 -3.26 11.59 -8.12
CA ALA A 68 -4.71 11.42 -8.11
C ALA A 68 -5.18 10.67 -9.36
N GLY A 69 -4.66 11.01 -10.55
CA GLY A 69 -4.97 10.28 -11.78
C GLY A 69 -4.67 8.78 -11.66
N ALA A 70 -3.48 8.42 -11.14
CA ALA A 70 -3.05 7.03 -10.95
C ALA A 70 -3.83 6.30 -9.85
N ALA A 71 -4.37 7.01 -8.85
CA ALA A 71 -5.13 6.40 -7.77
C ALA A 71 -6.43 5.73 -8.27
N ILE A 72 -7.05 6.22 -9.35
CA ILE A 72 -8.28 5.61 -9.91
C ILE A 72 -8.03 4.20 -10.48
N PRO A 73 -7.11 3.96 -11.45
CA PRO A 73 -6.84 2.61 -11.94
C PRO A 73 -6.29 1.70 -10.84
N VAL A 74 -5.51 2.23 -9.89
CA VAL A 74 -5.07 1.48 -8.71
C VAL A 74 -6.28 1.05 -7.87
N ALA A 75 -7.26 1.91 -7.64
CA ALA A 75 -8.49 1.55 -6.92
C ALA A 75 -9.26 0.43 -7.63
N VAL A 76 -9.38 0.47 -8.97
CA VAL A 76 -9.96 -0.64 -9.76
C VAL A 76 -9.21 -1.94 -9.50
N LEU A 77 -7.88 -1.93 -9.54
CA LEU A 77 -7.08 -3.14 -9.32
C LEU A 77 -7.18 -3.66 -7.88
N LEU A 78 -7.16 -2.77 -6.89
CA LEU A 78 -7.31 -3.11 -5.47
C LEU A 78 -8.70 -3.67 -5.16
N GLY A 79 -9.75 -3.15 -5.81
CA GLY A 79 -11.12 -3.63 -5.69
C GLY A 79 -11.29 -5.12 -5.99
N ARG A 80 -10.44 -5.66 -6.87
CA ARG A 80 -10.42 -7.11 -7.19
C ARG A 80 -9.96 -7.95 -6.01
N ALA A 81 -9.00 -7.46 -5.23
CA ALA A 81 -8.49 -8.14 -4.05
C ALA A 81 -9.45 -7.94 -2.88
N ARG A 82 -9.83 -6.69 -2.64
CA ARG A 82 -10.75 -6.26 -1.59
C ARG A 82 -11.48 -4.99 -2.02
N GLY A 83 -12.76 -5.14 -2.38
CA GLY A 83 -13.59 -3.99 -2.72
C GLY A 83 -14.41 -3.44 -1.54
N PRO A 84 -15.14 -2.34 -1.78
CA PRO A 84 -15.92 -1.65 -0.75
C PRO A 84 -17.17 -2.41 -0.28
N ALA A 85 -17.60 -3.46 -1.00
CA ALA A 85 -18.78 -4.24 -0.64
C ALA A 85 -18.49 -5.42 0.31
N VAL A 86 -17.32 -5.47 0.95
CA VAL A 86 -16.96 -6.55 1.89
C VAL A 86 -17.69 -6.35 3.23
N ASP A 87 -18.43 -7.36 3.69
CA ASP A 87 -19.11 -7.40 5.00
C ASP A 87 -18.77 -8.73 5.72
N ALA A 88 -19.32 -8.99 6.89
CA ALA A 88 -19.10 -10.23 7.62
C ALA A 88 -19.56 -11.46 6.81
N PRO A 89 -18.76 -12.54 6.72
CA PRO A 89 -19.01 -13.62 5.75
C PRO A 89 -20.33 -14.37 5.97
N HIS A 90 -20.74 -14.58 7.23
CA HIS A 90 -21.96 -15.33 7.55
C HIS A 90 -23.25 -14.60 7.13
N PRO A 91 -23.51 -13.34 7.53
CA PRO A 91 -24.68 -12.62 7.02
C PRO A 91 -24.64 -12.40 5.51
N THR A 92 -23.44 -12.22 4.92
CA THR A 92 -23.29 -12.14 3.46
C THR A 92 -23.74 -13.44 2.79
N ALA A 93 -23.30 -14.61 3.26
CA ALA A 93 -23.73 -15.90 2.70
C ALA A 93 -25.24 -16.11 2.79
N LEU A 94 -25.84 -15.82 3.96
CA LEU A 94 -27.28 -15.98 4.18
C LEU A 94 -28.11 -15.02 3.32
N LEU A 95 -27.73 -13.75 3.25
CA LEU A 95 -28.50 -12.73 2.52
C LEU A 95 -28.35 -12.87 1.00
N LEU A 96 -27.17 -13.27 0.51
CA LEU A 96 -26.96 -13.51 -0.93
C LEU A 96 -27.62 -14.79 -1.45
N ALA A 97 -28.03 -15.71 -0.56
CA ALA A 97 -28.82 -16.88 -0.91
C ALA A 97 -30.32 -16.58 -1.06
N THR A 98 -30.77 -15.38 -0.67
CA THR A 98 -32.17 -14.94 -0.83
C THR A 98 -32.37 -14.18 -2.15
N GLU A 99 -33.62 -14.02 -2.57
CA GLU A 99 -34.01 -13.20 -3.74
C GLU A 99 -33.89 -11.68 -3.51
N ALA A 100 -33.38 -11.25 -2.35
CA ALA A 100 -33.20 -9.83 -2.08
C ALA A 100 -32.19 -9.21 -3.06
N ARG A 101 -32.55 -8.04 -3.63
CA ARG A 101 -31.63 -7.27 -4.48
C ARG A 101 -30.32 -6.99 -3.75
N ARG A 102 -29.20 -7.32 -4.38
CA ARG A 102 -27.86 -7.30 -3.77
C ARG A 102 -27.46 -5.90 -3.31
N TRP A 103 -27.87 -4.86 -4.04
CA TRP A 103 -27.72 -3.47 -3.61
C TRP A 103 -28.23 -3.22 -2.18
N HIS A 104 -29.44 -3.70 -1.82
CA HIS A 104 -30.02 -3.46 -0.50
C HIS A 104 -29.23 -4.13 0.63
N VAL A 105 -28.63 -5.28 0.33
CA VAL A 105 -27.78 -6.02 1.25
C VAL A 105 -26.46 -5.28 1.47
N LEU A 106 -25.80 -4.85 0.40
CA LEU A 106 -24.41 -4.41 0.41
C LEU A 106 -24.21 -2.89 0.50
N ARG A 107 -25.24 -2.07 0.22
CA ARG A 107 -25.15 -0.59 0.21
C ARG A 107 -24.52 -0.01 1.46
N ARG A 108 -24.78 -0.60 2.63
CA ARG A 108 -24.24 -0.10 3.90
C ARG A 108 -22.71 -0.19 3.92
N SER A 109 -22.14 -1.31 3.48
CA SER A 109 -20.68 -1.47 3.48
C SER A 109 -20.02 -0.51 2.48
N VAL A 110 -20.65 -0.35 1.31
CA VAL A 110 -20.17 0.58 0.27
C VAL A 110 -20.25 2.03 0.74
N VAL A 111 -21.36 2.45 1.37
CA VAL A 111 -21.52 3.82 1.90
C VAL A 111 -20.51 4.10 3.01
N VAL A 112 -20.29 3.16 3.94
CA VAL A 112 -19.29 3.35 5.02
C VAL A 112 -17.88 3.43 4.43
N SER A 113 -17.52 2.52 3.53
CA SER A 113 -16.22 2.53 2.86
C SER A 113 -16.03 3.81 2.04
N GLY A 114 -17.08 4.26 1.36
CA GLY A 114 -17.08 5.48 0.56
C GLY A 114 -16.97 6.76 1.39
N ALA A 115 -17.65 6.82 2.53
CA ALA A 115 -17.53 7.94 3.46
C ALA A 115 -16.10 8.03 4.03
N LEU A 116 -15.48 6.90 4.36
CA LEU A 116 -14.09 6.86 4.83
C LEU A 116 -13.10 7.29 3.73
N ALA A 117 -13.29 6.81 2.50
CA ALA A 117 -12.46 7.22 1.36
C ALA A 117 -12.62 8.71 1.04
N ALA A 118 -13.85 9.24 1.05
CA ALA A 118 -14.15 10.66 0.86
C ALA A 118 -13.51 11.52 1.96
N ALA A 119 -13.65 11.13 3.23
CA ALA A 119 -13.04 11.86 4.35
C ALA A 119 -11.50 11.87 4.25
N ALA A 120 -10.88 10.73 3.95
CA ALA A 120 -9.43 10.65 3.80
C ALA A 120 -8.90 11.50 2.63
N ALA A 121 -9.57 11.44 1.48
CA ALA A 121 -9.19 12.22 0.31
C ALA A 121 -9.44 13.73 0.50
N ALA A 122 -10.53 14.12 1.19
CA ALA A 122 -10.79 15.50 1.57
C ALA A 122 -9.72 16.05 2.52
N LEU A 123 -9.33 15.28 3.55
CA LEU A 123 -8.26 15.66 4.46
C LEU A 123 -6.92 15.83 3.73
N ALA A 124 -6.58 14.91 2.83
CA ALA A 124 -5.35 15.02 2.03
C ALA A 124 -5.35 16.26 1.13
N ALA A 125 -6.44 16.52 0.40
CA ALA A 125 -6.56 17.70 -0.47
C ALA A 125 -6.54 19.01 0.33
N THR A 126 -7.20 19.04 1.49
CA THR A 126 -7.22 20.22 2.38
C THR A 126 -5.84 20.51 2.96
N ALA A 127 -5.09 19.48 3.35
CA ALA A 127 -3.71 19.65 3.83
C ALA A 127 -2.79 20.21 2.74
N LEU A 128 -2.96 19.77 1.49
CA LEU A 128 -2.23 20.31 0.34
C LEU A 128 -2.62 21.75 0.03
N ALA A 129 -3.91 22.09 0.08
CA ALA A 129 -4.35 23.48 -0.12
C ALA A 129 -3.88 24.41 1.01
N LEU A 130 -3.84 23.91 2.25
CA LEU A 130 -3.28 24.64 3.38
C LEU A 130 -1.78 24.91 3.18
N ALA A 131 -1.04 23.93 2.65
CA ALA A 131 0.38 24.09 2.31
C ALA A 131 0.63 25.15 1.24
N SER A 132 -0.26 25.26 0.25
CA SER A 132 -0.11 26.18 -0.87
C SER A 132 -0.74 27.56 -0.62
N GLY A 133 -1.33 27.79 0.57
CA GLY A 133 -2.08 29.02 0.86
C GLY A 133 -3.36 29.18 0.04
N SER A 134 -3.87 28.08 -0.52
CA SER A 134 -5.06 28.05 -1.38
C SER A 134 -6.35 27.91 -0.55
N PRO A 135 -7.52 28.32 -1.09
CA PRO A 135 -8.78 28.20 -0.38
C PRO A 135 -9.11 26.73 -0.06
N LEU A 136 -9.43 26.46 1.22
CA LEU A 136 -9.61 25.10 1.73
C LEU A 136 -10.89 24.42 1.24
N LEU A 137 -11.98 25.17 1.05
CA LEU A 137 -13.29 24.62 0.71
C LEU A 137 -13.32 23.93 -0.67
N PRO A 138 -12.84 24.53 -1.77
CA PRO A 138 -12.73 23.85 -3.07
C PRO A 138 -11.91 22.57 -3.00
N ALA A 139 -10.80 22.58 -2.27
CA ALA A 139 -9.92 21.42 -2.10
C ALA A 139 -10.61 20.29 -1.32
N ALA A 140 -11.28 20.61 -0.21
CA ALA A 140 -12.03 19.64 0.58
C ALA A 140 -13.16 18.98 -0.22
N LEU A 141 -13.92 19.77 -0.99
CA LEU A 141 -15.00 19.27 -1.85
C LEU A 141 -14.46 18.39 -2.98
N ALA A 142 -13.38 18.82 -3.65
CA ALA A 142 -12.74 18.05 -4.71
C ALA A 142 -12.17 16.74 -4.18
N GLY A 143 -11.49 16.76 -3.02
CA GLY A 143 -10.98 15.56 -2.37
C GLY A 143 -12.10 14.60 -1.97
N ALA A 144 -13.20 15.09 -1.38
CA ALA A 144 -14.36 14.26 -1.04
C ALA A 144 -14.98 13.60 -2.28
N ALA A 145 -15.24 14.37 -3.34
CA ALA A 145 -15.76 13.87 -4.61
C ALA A 145 -14.81 12.84 -5.25
N PHE A 146 -13.51 13.09 -5.20
CA PHE A 146 -12.50 12.17 -5.67
C PHE A 146 -12.51 10.85 -4.88
N GLY A 147 -12.66 10.89 -3.55
CA GLY A 147 -12.81 9.68 -2.73
C GLY A 147 -14.06 8.86 -3.07
N VAL A 148 -15.16 9.52 -3.49
CA VAL A 148 -16.34 8.83 -4.06
C VAL A 148 -15.99 8.15 -5.37
N LEU A 149 -15.26 8.82 -6.28
CA LEU A 149 -14.80 8.22 -7.53
C LEU A 149 -13.90 7.00 -7.29
N LEU A 150 -12.96 7.08 -6.35
CA LEU A 150 -12.11 5.94 -5.95
C LEU A 150 -12.96 4.77 -5.44
N THR A 151 -14.02 5.05 -4.69
CA THR A 151 -14.93 4.02 -4.16
C THR A 151 -15.69 3.32 -5.28
N VAL A 152 -16.23 4.07 -6.24
CA VAL A 152 -16.93 3.46 -7.39
C VAL A 152 -15.96 2.72 -8.31
N ALA A 153 -14.74 3.24 -8.51
CA ALA A 153 -13.68 2.56 -9.24
C ALA A 153 -13.29 1.23 -8.57
N ALA A 154 -13.09 1.22 -7.25
CA ALA A 154 -12.85 0.00 -6.48
C ALA A 154 -14.04 -0.97 -6.53
N LEU A 155 -15.28 -0.45 -6.49
CA LEU A 155 -16.47 -1.28 -6.64
C LEU A 155 -16.53 -1.91 -8.04
N ALA A 156 -16.21 -1.16 -9.10
CA ALA A 156 -16.12 -1.69 -10.46
C ALA A 156 -15.06 -2.79 -10.54
N GLY A 157 -13.89 -2.58 -9.91
CA GLY A 157 -12.86 -3.60 -9.76
C GLY A 157 -13.33 -4.88 -9.07
N GLN A 158 -14.21 -4.75 -8.06
CA GLN A 158 -14.76 -5.86 -7.28
C GLN A 158 -15.80 -6.66 -8.07
N CYS A 159 -16.66 -5.98 -8.82
CA CYS A 159 -17.82 -6.57 -9.47
C CYS A 159 -17.55 -7.05 -10.90
N LEU A 160 -16.65 -6.38 -11.62
CA LEU A 160 -16.31 -6.75 -13.00
C LEU A 160 -15.44 -8.01 -13.05
N THR A 161 -15.53 -8.73 -14.17
CA THR A 161 -14.65 -9.87 -14.41
C THR A 161 -13.16 -9.45 -14.47
N PRO A 162 -12.21 -10.35 -14.16
CA PRO A 162 -10.78 -10.05 -14.21
C PRO A 162 -10.26 -9.39 -15.50
N PRO A 163 -10.70 -9.77 -16.72
CA PRO A 163 -10.28 -9.08 -17.94
C PRO A 163 -10.90 -7.69 -18.04
N ARG A 164 -12.20 -7.52 -17.75
CA ARG A 164 -12.89 -6.23 -17.85
C ARG A 164 -12.33 -5.19 -16.88
N SER A 165 -12.05 -5.59 -15.63
CA SER A 165 -11.40 -4.71 -14.65
C SER A 165 -9.97 -4.33 -15.06
N ALA A 166 -9.22 -5.23 -15.70
CA ALA A 166 -7.89 -4.92 -16.21
C ALA A 166 -7.94 -3.94 -17.40
N VAL A 167 -8.88 -4.13 -18.33
CA VAL A 167 -9.11 -3.20 -19.44
C VAL A 167 -9.54 -1.83 -18.92
N LEU A 168 -10.47 -1.78 -17.97
CA LEU A 168 -10.90 -0.53 -17.33
C LEU A 168 -9.71 0.18 -16.67
N ALA A 169 -8.89 -0.52 -15.90
CA ALA A 169 -7.69 0.06 -15.31
C ALA A 169 -6.70 0.57 -16.37
N ALA A 170 -6.47 -0.18 -17.45
CA ALA A 170 -5.58 0.24 -18.54
C ALA A 170 -6.10 1.50 -19.25
N VAL A 171 -7.40 1.58 -19.54
CA VAL A 171 -8.03 2.77 -20.14
C VAL A 171 -7.91 3.98 -19.22
N LEU A 172 -8.12 3.78 -17.90
CA LEU A 172 -8.01 4.85 -16.91
C LEU A 172 -6.56 5.32 -16.65
N VAL A 173 -5.55 4.57 -17.10
CA VAL A 173 -4.14 5.01 -17.08
C VAL A 173 -3.84 6.00 -18.21
N LEU A 174 -4.50 5.90 -19.36
CA LEU A 174 -4.27 6.82 -20.50
C LEU A 174 -4.34 8.31 -20.13
N PRO A 175 -5.36 8.80 -19.40
CA PRO A 175 -5.40 10.21 -18.99
C PRO A 175 -4.25 10.59 -18.05
N VAL A 176 -3.69 9.66 -17.28
CA VAL A 176 -2.52 9.92 -16.41
C VAL A 176 -1.28 10.25 -17.25
N LEU A 177 -1.12 9.54 -18.38
CA LEU A 177 -0.03 9.80 -19.33
C LEU A 177 -0.21 11.11 -20.09
N ALA A 178 -1.46 11.58 -20.20
CA ALA A 178 -1.82 12.83 -20.88
C ALA A 178 -1.91 14.05 -19.93
N VAL A 179 -1.62 13.90 -18.63
CA VAL A 179 -1.67 14.99 -17.64
C VAL A 179 -0.95 16.27 -18.08
N PRO A 180 0.27 16.24 -18.66
CA PRO A 180 0.94 17.48 -19.09
C PRO A 180 0.20 18.20 -20.24
N ALA A 181 -0.71 17.52 -20.95
CA ALA A 181 -1.44 18.07 -22.09
C ALA A 181 -2.93 18.37 -21.79
N LEU A 182 -3.53 17.74 -20.77
CA LEU A 182 -4.97 17.79 -20.50
C LEU A 182 -5.27 18.03 -19.01
N PRO A 183 -5.53 19.28 -18.59
CA PRO A 183 -5.84 19.61 -17.19
C PRO A 183 -7.23 19.10 -16.75
N PHE A 184 -8.09 18.70 -17.69
CA PHE A 184 -9.47 18.26 -17.44
C PHE A 184 -9.61 16.77 -17.10
N THR A 185 -8.51 16.08 -16.81
CA THR A 185 -8.55 14.72 -16.24
C THR A 185 -9.02 14.77 -14.78
N PRO A 186 -9.58 13.68 -14.21
CA PRO A 186 -9.98 13.68 -12.80
C PRO A 186 -8.84 14.09 -11.84
N GLY A 187 -7.60 13.67 -12.14
CA GLY A 187 -6.43 14.10 -11.38
C GLY A 187 -6.11 15.59 -11.57
N GLY A 188 -6.12 16.08 -12.81
CA GLY A 188 -5.94 17.50 -13.11
C GLY A 188 -6.98 18.41 -12.44
N LEU A 189 -8.25 17.97 -12.39
CA LEU A 189 -9.32 18.69 -11.68
C LEU A 189 -9.07 18.76 -10.17
N VAL A 190 -8.56 17.69 -9.55
CA VAL A 190 -8.14 17.73 -8.14
C VAL A 190 -6.99 18.72 -7.96
N ALA A 191 -5.97 18.68 -8.82
CA ALA A 191 -4.83 19.60 -8.74
C ALA A 191 -5.25 21.07 -8.88
N LEU A 192 -6.10 21.38 -9.86
CA LEU A 192 -6.65 22.72 -10.05
C LEU A 192 -7.51 23.19 -8.86
N ALA A 193 -8.34 22.31 -8.31
CA ALA A 193 -9.15 22.63 -7.14
C ALA A 193 -8.29 22.88 -5.89
N VAL A 194 -7.23 22.08 -5.69
CA VAL A 194 -6.25 22.29 -4.62
C VAL A 194 -5.51 23.62 -4.81
N ALA A 195 -5.19 23.99 -6.05
CA ALA A 195 -4.62 25.30 -6.39
C ALA A 195 -5.62 26.47 -6.28
N GLY A 196 -6.89 26.20 -5.95
CA GLY A 196 -7.89 27.22 -5.64
C GLY A 196 -8.92 27.49 -6.75
N ALA A 197 -9.02 26.67 -7.80
CA ALA A 197 -10.01 26.83 -8.85
C ALA A 197 -11.38 26.22 -8.44
N PRO A 198 -12.41 27.01 -8.10
CA PRO A 198 -13.70 26.49 -7.65
C PRO A 198 -14.46 25.75 -8.77
N SER A 199 -14.30 26.16 -10.02
CA SER A 199 -14.89 25.49 -11.18
C SER A 199 -14.43 24.04 -11.30
N ALA A 200 -13.16 23.75 -11.01
CA ALA A 200 -12.61 22.40 -11.02
C ALA A 200 -13.23 21.52 -9.92
N ALA A 201 -13.45 22.08 -8.72
CA ALA A 201 -14.16 21.40 -7.64
C ALA A 201 -15.62 21.07 -8.04
N VAL A 202 -16.32 21.99 -8.71
CA VAL A 202 -17.67 21.74 -9.23
C VAL A 202 -17.65 20.64 -10.30
N SER A 203 -16.68 20.66 -11.22
CA SER A 203 -16.57 19.64 -12.28
C SER A 203 -16.33 18.24 -11.71
N ILE A 204 -15.48 18.08 -10.71
CA ILE A 204 -15.23 16.76 -10.11
C ILE A 204 -16.41 16.29 -9.24
N VAL A 205 -17.11 17.20 -8.56
CA VAL A 205 -18.37 16.88 -7.86
C VAL A 205 -19.42 16.41 -8.86
N ALA A 206 -19.59 17.11 -9.99
CA ALA A 206 -20.50 16.71 -11.05
C ALA A 206 -20.15 15.32 -11.62
N LEU A 207 -18.85 15.06 -11.85
CA LEU A 207 -18.38 13.75 -12.29
C LEU A 207 -18.67 12.65 -11.26
N ALA A 208 -18.45 12.91 -9.96
CA ALA A 208 -18.77 11.96 -8.90
C ALA A 208 -20.29 11.65 -8.86
N VAL A 209 -21.13 12.68 -8.95
CA VAL A 209 -22.60 12.53 -9.00
C VAL A 209 -23.02 11.70 -10.22
N LEU A 210 -22.39 11.90 -11.38
CA LEU A 210 -22.69 11.15 -12.60
C LEU A 210 -22.34 9.65 -12.48
N VAL A 211 -21.30 9.31 -11.72
CA VAL A 211 -20.78 7.94 -11.60
C VAL A 211 -21.46 7.14 -10.47
N VAL A 212 -21.97 7.80 -9.43
CA VAL A 212 -22.67 7.14 -8.29
C VAL A 212 -23.81 6.20 -8.71
N PRO A 213 -24.68 6.54 -9.68
CA PRO A 213 -25.75 5.66 -10.18
C PRO A 213 -25.27 4.32 -10.76
N LEU A 214 -23.97 4.17 -11.08
CA LEU A 214 -23.41 2.89 -11.51
C LEU A 214 -23.28 1.88 -10.35
N ALA A 215 -23.17 2.35 -9.11
CA ALA A 215 -22.98 1.49 -7.94
C ALA A 215 -24.08 0.42 -7.73
N PRO A 216 -25.40 0.73 -7.80
CA PRO A 216 -26.43 -0.29 -7.68
C PRO A 216 -26.34 -1.36 -8.79
N ARG A 217 -26.10 -0.96 -10.05
CA ARG A 217 -25.95 -1.89 -11.17
C ARG A 217 -24.75 -2.82 -10.98
N LEU A 218 -23.59 -2.25 -10.62
CA LEU A 218 -22.38 -3.02 -10.33
C LEU A 218 -22.61 -4.02 -9.17
N LEU A 219 -23.37 -3.64 -8.14
CA LEU A 219 -23.67 -4.51 -7.01
C LEU A 219 -24.68 -5.62 -7.34
N ASP A 220 -25.67 -5.33 -8.18
CA ASP A 220 -26.63 -6.33 -8.63
C ASP A 220 -25.95 -7.38 -9.55
N ASP A 221 -24.94 -6.97 -10.33
CA ASP A 221 -24.10 -7.87 -11.15
C ASP A 221 -23.02 -8.61 -10.35
N ALA A 222 -22.76 -8.22 -9.09
CA ALA A 222 -21.62 -8.71 -8.32
C ALA A 222 -21.75 -10.20 -7.97
N SER A 223 -20.80 -11.04 -8.40
CA SER A 223 -20.81 -12.48 -8.11
C SER A 223 -20.79 -12.78 -6.60
N GLY A 224 -21.85 -13.42 -6.10
CA GLY A 224 -21.98 -13.79 -4.69
C GLY A 224 -20.82 -14.66 -4.16
N PRO A 225 -20.38 -15.71 -4.89
CA PRO A 225 -19.19 -16.47 -4.51
C PRO A 225 -17.92 -15.64 -4.38
N SER A 226 -17.71 -14.65 -5.27
CA SER A 226 -16.55 -13.74 -5.20
C SER A 226 -16.59 -12.87 -3.95
N LEU A 227 -17.75 -12.30 -3.63
CA LEU A 227 -17.97 -11.48 -2.44
C LEU A 227 -17.76 -12.28 -1.15
N LEU A 228 -18.28 -13.52 -1.11
CA LEU A 228 -18.08 -14.41 0.04
C LEU A 228 -16.60 -14.76 0.21
N ALA A 229 -15.90 -15.09 -0.87
CA ALA A 229 -14.47 -15.40 -0.83
C ALA A 229 -13.63 -14.19 -0.36
N GLN A 230 -13.96 -12.97 -0.81
CA GLN A 230 -13.32 -11.74 -0.31
C GLN A 230 -13.61 -11.51 1.17
N SER A 231 -14.85 -11.75 1.61
CA SER A 231 -15.26 -11.61 3.02
C SER A 231 -14.57 -12.61 3.94
N GLN A 232 -14.40 -13.85 3.48
CA GLN A 232 -13.66 -14.91 4.20
C GLN A 232 -12.17 -14.57 4.29
N ARG A 233 -11.54 -14.16 3.18
CA ARG A 233 -10.13 -13.72 3.17
C ARG A 233 -9.91 -12.53 4.09
N TRP A 234 -10.79 -11.52 4.03
CA TRP A 234 -10.69 -10.36 4.91
C TRP A 234 -10.85 -10.75 6.38
N ARG A 235 -11.81 -11.62 6.71
CA ARG A 235 -11.98 -12.08 8.10
C ARG A 235 -10.76 -12.87 8.58
N SER A 236 -10.20 -13.76 7.76
CA SER A 236 -8.98 -14.49 8.07
C SER A 236 -7.81 -13.52 8.33
N ALA A 237 -7.63 -12.51 7.47
CA ALA A 237 -6.61 -11.49 7.64
C ALA A 237 -6.81 -10.64 8.91
N VAL A 238 -8.04 -10.22 9.22
CA VAL A 238 -8.33 -9.47 10.45
C VAL A 238 -8.07 -10.32 11.68
N THR A 239 -8.47 -11.59 11.68
CA THR A 239 -8.18 -12.50 12.79
C THR A 239 -6.68 -12.73 12.97
N GLY A 240 -5.93 -12.94 11.89
CA GLY A 240 -4.47 -13.08 11.95
C GLY A 240 -3.77 -11.82 12.44
N ALA A 241 -4.18 -10.65 11.93
CA ALA A 241 -3.65 -9.37 12.36
C ALA A 241 -3.97 -9.06 13.83
N ALA A 242 -5.15 -9.48 14.32
CA ALA A 242 -5.51 -9.38 15.74
C ALA A 242 -4.60 -10.24 16.65
N ASN A 243 -4.01 -11.31 16.13
CA ASN A 243 -3.00 -12.12 16.82
C ASN A 243 -1.58 -11.55 16.69
N GLY A 244 -1.42 -10.40 16.02
CA GLY A 244 -0.14 -9.71 15.86
C GLY A 244 0.74 -10.18 14.70
N ASP A 245 0.29 -11.15 13.89
CA ASP A 245 1.02 -11.59 12.70
C ASP A 245 0.40 -11.01 11.42
N VAL A 246 0.83 -9.80 11.05
CA VAL A 246 0.32 -9.10 9.87
C VAL A 246 0.85 -9.73 8.57
N ALA A 247 2.07 -10.26 8.59
CA ALA A 247 2.70 -10.86 7.42
C ALA A 247 1.98 -12.15 7.00
N ASP A 248 1.67 -13.02 7.96
CA ASP A 248 0.88 -14.21 7.71
C ASP A 248 -0.58 -13.87 7.36
N ALA A 249 -1.18 -12.91 8.08
CA ALA A 249 -2.54 -12.44 7.78
C ALA A 249 -2.73 -11.97 6.33
N LEU A 250 -1.69 -11.37 5.73
CA LEU A 250 -1.72 -10.88 4.35
C LEU A 250 -1.29 -11.93 3.32
N SER A 251 -0.80 -13.10 3.74
CA SER A 251 -0.34 -14.17 2.83
C SER A 251 -1.46 -14.67 1.92
N GLY A 252 -2.71 -14.69 2.42
CA GLY A 252 -3.91 -15.07 1.67
C GLY A 252 -4.31 -14.11 0.54
N TYR A 253 -3.68 -12.93 0.45
CA TYR A 253 -3.89 -11.97 -0.65
C TYR A 253 -2.87 -12.12 -1.80
N ARG A 254 -1.92 -13.05 -1.68
CA ARG A 254 -0.94 -13.29 -2.75
C ARG A 254 -1.63 -13.75 -4.04
N SER A 255 -1.20 -13.18 -5.15
CA SER A 255 -1.73 -13.54 -6.47
C SER A 255 -1.30 -14.95 -6.86
N LEU A 256 -2.26 -15.79 -7.26
CA LEU A 256 -1.95 -17.10 -7.82
C LEU A 256 -1.23 -16.98 -9.18
N PRO A 257 -0.23 -17.83 -9.47
CA PRO A 257 0.41 -17.91 -10.79
C PRO A 257 -0.61 -18.21 -11.90
N ARG A 258 -0.72 -17.33 -12.90
CA ARG A 258 -1.72 -17.46 -13.99
C ARG A 258 -1.12 -17.56 -15.39
N ARG A 259 -0.06 -16.80 -15.69
CA ARG A 259 0.60 -16.82 -17.01
C ARG A 259 1.84 -17.71 -16.98
N ASN A 260 2.38 -18.04 -18.15
CA ASN A 260 3.68 -18.70 -18.32
C ASN A 260 3.83 -20.00 -17.50
N ARG A 261 2.75 -20.78 -17.39
CA ARG A 261 2.78 -22.08 -16.68
C ARG A 261 3.65 -23.13 -17.40
N CYS A 262 3.72 -23.03 -18.73
CA CYS A 262 4.54 -23.92 -19.56
C CYS A 262 6.03 -23.54 -19.55
N VAL A 263 6.40 -22.35 -19.07
CA VAL A 263 7.81 -21.96 -18.97
C VAL A 263 8.43 -22.73 -17.80
N GLN A 264 9.40 -23.60 -18.11
CA GLN A 264 10.15 -24.34 -17.11
C GLN A 264 10.98 -23.39 -16.25
N ALA A 265 10.70 -23.38 -14.95
CA ALA A 265 11.41 -22.58 -13.95
C ALA A 265 12.70 -23.27 -13.48
N VAL A 266 12.76 -24.60 -13.56
CA VAL A 266 13.92 -25.40 -13.19
C VAL A 266 14.53 -25.93 -14.48
N ARG A 267 15.81 -25.66 -14.68
CA ARG A 267 16.61 -26.11 -15.84
C ARG A 267 17.86 -26.81 -15.32
N VAL A 268 18.41 -27.73 -16.10
CA VAL A 268 19.74 -28.29 -15.83
C VAL A 268 20.78 -27.23 -16.14
N GLY A 269 21.60 -26.86 -15.15
CA GLY A 269 22.62 -25.82 -15.29
C GLY A 269 23.25 -25.44 -13.94
N PRO A 270 24.17 -24.46 -13.93
CA PRO A 270 24.82 -23.99 -12.70
C PRO A 270 23.79 -23.50 -11.69
N PHE A 271 23.87 -24.01 -10.45
CA PHE A 271 22.90 -23.74 -9.39
C PHE A 271 22.59 -22.24 -9.17
N PRO A 272 23.57 -21.31 -9.13
CA PRO A 272 23.28 -19.89 -8.99
C PRO A 272 22.38 -19.33 -10.09
N VAL A 273 22.62 -19.76 -11.34
CA VAL A 273 21.86 -19.30 -12.51
C VAL A 273 20.45 -19.86 -12.47
N THR A 274 20.27 -21.13 -12.07
CA THR A 274 18.95 -21.75 -12.01
C THR A 274 18.06 -21.11 -10.94
N VAL A 275 18.63 -20.68 -9.81
CA VAL A 275 17.91 -19.92 -8.77
C VAL A 275 17.40 -18.58 -9.31
N VAL A 276 18.26 -17.80 -9.98
CA VAL A 276 17.86 -16.49 -10.55
C VAL A 276 16.80 -16.66 -11.65
N VAL A 277 16.97 -17.65 -12.53
CA VAL A 277 15.98 -17.95 -13.58
C VAL A 277 14.64 -18.39 -12.98
N ARG A 278 14.66 -19.21 -11.92
CA ARG A 278 13.45 -19.63 -11.20
C ARG A 278 12.70 -18.43 -10.65
N ASP A 279 13.38 -17.50 -10.00
CA ASP A 279 12.77 -16.30 -9.44
C ASP A 279 12.21 -15.39 -10.53
N ALA A 280 12.94 -15.22 -11.64
CA ALA A 280 12.49 -14.44 -12.78
C ALA A 280 11.23 -15.04 -13.41
N VAL A 281 11.19 -16.38 -13.59
CA VAL A 281 9.99 -17.08 -14.07
C VAL A 281 8.84 -16.93 -13.07
N GLY A 282 9.11 -16.98 -11.76
CA GLY A 282 8.12 -16.71 -10.71
C GLY A 282 7.48 -15.33 -10.85
N ALA A 283 8.31 -14.29 -11.05
CA ALA A 283 7.87 -12.92 -11.30
C ALA A 283 7.00 -12.80 -12.56
N LEU A 284 7.41 -13.46 -13.65
CA LEU A 284 6.70 -13.46 -14.94
C LEU A 284 5.33 -14.15 -14.87
N ARG A 285 5.15 -15.11 -13.96
CA ARG A 285 3.86 -15.81 -13.74
C ARG A 285 2.81 -14.92 -13.05
N THR A 286 3.23 -13.81 -12.44
CA THR A 286 2.38 -12.84 -11.72
C THR A 286 2.55 -11.40 -12.25
N PRO A 287 2.27 -11.16 -13.55
CA PRO A 287 2.65 -9.91 -14.23
C PRO A 287 2.01 -8.65 -13.60
N GLY A 288 0.78 -8.74 -13.11
CA GLY A 288 0.14 -7.62 -12.42
C GLY A 288 0.82 -7.24 -11.11
N ARG A 289 1.33 -8.24 -10.36
CA ARG A 289 2.09 -8.02 -9.12
C ARG A 289 3.46 -7.40 -9.44
N SER A 290 4.14 -7.91 -10.46
CA SER A 290 5.43 -7.38 -10.94
C SER A 290 5.32 -5.96 -11.49
N ALA A 291 4.25 -5.64 -12.24
CA ALA A 291 4.01 -4.29 -12.74
C ALA A 291 3.76 -3.29 -11.58
N ALA A 292 2.93 -3.67 -10.62
CA ALA A 292 2.69 -2.84 -9.43
C ALA A 292 3.97 -2.62 -8.61
N ALA A 293 4.81 -3.66 -8.48
CA ALA A 293 6.12 -3.56 -7.85
C ALA A 293 7.05 -2.58 -8.56
N GLY A 294 7.11 -2.67 -9.90
CA GLY A 294 7.94 -1.77 -10.70
C GLY A 294 7.47 -0.32 -10.60
N LEU A 295 6.16 -0.07 -10.64
CA LEU A 295 5.60 1.26 -10.39
C LEU A 295 5.93 1.79 -8.99
N ALA A 296 5.86 0.94 -7.96
CA ALA A 296 6.23 1.33 -6.60
C ALA A 296 7.72 1.70 -6.50
N LEU A 297 8.62 0.98 -7.18
CA LEU A 297 10.05 1.33 -7.20
C LEU A 297 10.36 2.59 -8.00
N LEU A 298 9.71 2.79 -9.15
CA LEU A 298 9.84 4.03 -9.91
C LEU A 298 9.37 5.22 -9.07
N ALA A 299 8.23 5.07 -8.39
CA ALA A 299 7.71 6.08 -7.45
C ALA A 299 8.64 6.29 -6.25
N ALA A 300 9.31 5.24 -5.76
CA ALA A 300 10.34 5.39 -4.72
C ALA A 300 11.52 6.25 -5.21
N GLY A 301 12.02 5.99 -6.43
CA GLY A 301 13.07 6.80 -7.05
C GLY A 301 12.67 8.26 -7.21
N ALA A 302 11.48 8.50 -7.73
CA ALA A 302 10.92 9.84 -7.84
C ALA A 302 10.81 10.53 -6.47
N ALA A 303 10.37 9.80 -5.44
CA ALA A 303 10.30 10.32 -4.08
C ALA A 303 11.68 10.65 -3.49
N VAL A 304 12.74 9.89 -3.79
CA VAL A 304 14.12 10.26 -3.44
C VAL A 304 14.53 11.56 -4.14
N ALA A 305 14.24 11.69 -5.43
CA ALA A 305 14.57 12.91 -6.19
C ALA A 305 13.83 14.14 -5.65
N VAL A 306 12.55 14.01 -5.30
CA VAL A 306 11.79 15.07 -4.61
C VAL A 306 12.41 15.40 -3.26
N ALA A 307 12.82 14.39 -2.49
CA ALA A 307 13.44 14.60 -1.19
C ALA A 307 14.79 15.31 -1.28
N ALA A 308 15.57 15.05 -2.32
CA ALA A 308 16.90 15.65 -2.52
C ALA A 308 16.85 17.17 -2.78
N VAL A 309 15.71 17.70 -3.24
CA VAL A 309 15.48 19.13 -3.45
C VAL A 309 14.54 19.75 -2.41
N ALA A 310 13.99 18.93 -1.51
CA ALA A 310 13.07 19.39 -0.48
C ALA A 310 13.83 20.13 0.65
N PRO A 311 13.19 21.11 1.32
CA PRO A 311 13.75 21.75 2.51
C PRO A 311 14.04 20.73 3.62
N PRO A 312 15.02 21.02 4.51
CA PRO A 312 15.33 20.19 5.67
C PRO A 312 14.11 19.82 6.53
N SER A 313 13.15 20.74 6.68
CA SER A 313 11.93 20.51 7.46
C SER A 313 10.96 19.52 6.81
N LEU A 314 11.02 19.33 5.49
CA LEU A 314 10.10 18.48 4.75
C LEU A 314 10.72 17.22 4.15
N LEU A 315 12.03 17.18 3.89
CA LEU A 315 12.65 16.08 3.14
C LEU A 315 12.40 14.69 3.74
N ALA A 316 12.19 14.62 5.06
CA ALA A 316 11.96 13.35 5.76
C ALA A 316 10.70 12.63 5.26
N ILE A 317 9.67 13.37 4.82
CA ILE A 317 8.40 12.79 4.34
C ILE A 317 8.60 12.04 3.00
N PRO A 318 9.04 12.69 1.90
CA PRO A 318 9.28 12.01 0.64
C PRO A 318 10.42 10.98 0.75
N ALA A 319 11.45 11.21 1.56
CA ALA A 319 12.51 10.22 1.77
C ALA A 319 12.00 8.96 2.50
N ALA A 320 11.23 9.12 3.59
CA ALA A 320 10.63 7.98 4.28
C ALA A 320 9.65 7.22 3.37
N LEU A 321 8.83 7.95 2.60
CA LEU A 321 7.94 7.37 1.60
C LEU A 321 8.74 6.58 0.56
N ALA A 322 9.87 7.11 0.08
CA ALA A 322 10.75 6.41 -0.84
C ALA A 322 11.25 5.08 -0.26
N GLY A 323 11.73 5.08 0.99
CA GLY A 323 12.16 3.85 1.66
C GLY A 323 11.04 2.84 1.85
N VAL A 324 9.82 3.28 2.20
CA VAL A 324 8.65 2.40 2.30
C VAL A 324 8.25 1.82 0.94
N LEU A 325 8.17 2.66 -0.10
CA LEU A 325 7.81 2.23 -1.45
C LEU A 325 8.86 1.27 -2.03
N ALA A 326 10.15 1.54 -1.81
CA ALA A 326 11.24 0.65 -2.20
C ALA A 326 11.13 -0.70 -1.51
N TYR A 327 10.87 -0.70 -0.20
CA TYR A 327 10.62 -1.91 0.57
C TYR A 327 9.41 -2.69 0.03
N LEU A 328 8.27 -2.02 -0.19
CA LEU A 328 7.05 -2.64 -0.72
C LEU A 328 7.25 -3.24 -2.12
N GLY A 329 7.86 -2.48 -3.03
CA GLY A 329 8.15 -2.91 -4.39
C GLY A 329 9.10 -4.11 -4.45
N ALA A 330 10.24 -4.05 -3.75
CA ALA A 330 11.21 -5.13 -3.70
C ALA A 330 10.61 -6.45 -3.17
N GLY A 331 9.62 -6.36 -2.27
CA GLY A 331 8.96 -7.52 -1.67
C GLY A 331 8.27 -8.45 -2.67
N VAL A 332 7.93 -7.98 -3.87
CA VAL A 332 7.28 -8.81 -4.90
C VAL A 332 8.22 -9.86 -5.49
N TRP A 333 9.50 -9.52 -5.65
CA TRP A 333 10.53 -10.42 -6.17
C TRP A 333 11.37 -11.09 -5.08
N SER A 334 11.04 -10.83 -3.82
CA SER A 334 11.75 -11.35 -2.64
C SER A 334 11.14 -12.65 -2.09
N ASP A 335 10.26 -13.33 -2.82
CA ASP A 335 9.63 -14.58 -2.33
C ASP A 335 10.66 -15.70 -2.07
N GLY A 336 11.79 -15.67 -2.77
CA GLY A 336 12.92 -16.59 -2.55
C GLY A 336 13.56 -16.47 -1.16
N PHE A 337 13.54 -15.29 -0.54
CA PHE A 337 14.04 -15.13 0.83
C PHE A 337 13.21 -15.93 1.84
N ARG A 338 11.89 -15.99 1.63
CA ARG A 338 11.01 -16.79 2.49
C ARG A 338 11.28 -18.28 2.31
N HIS A 339 11.50 -18.71 1.07
CA HIS A 339 11.90 -20.09 0.79
C HIS A 339 13.20 -20.47 1.50
N ALA A 340 14.23 -19.61 1.44
CA ALA A 340 15.49 -19.83 2.15
C ALA A 340 15.33 -19.86 3.68
N ALA A 341 14.40 -19.07 4.23
CA ALA A 341 14.08 -19.11 5.65
C ALA A 341 13.36 -20.40 6.06
N GLU A 342 12.41 -20.88 5.24
CA GLU A 342 11.67 -22.12 5.46
C GLU A 342 12.56 -23.38 5.36
N THR A 343 13.69 -23.33 4.62
CA THR A 343 14.64 -24.45 4.53
C THR A 343 15.65 -24.49 5.67
N ALA A 344 15.74 -23.45 6.50
CA ALA A 344 16.82 -23.30 7.49
C ALA A 344 16.87 -24.41 8.57
N GLY A 345 15.71 -24.95 8.96
CA GLY A 345 15.60 -26.03 9.95
C GLY A 345 15.33 -27.42 9.35
N GLN A 346 15.48 -27.60 8.04
CA GLN A 346 15.25 -28.90 7.39
C GLN A 346 16.54 -29.72 7.32
N THR A 347 16.44 -31.04 7.48
CA THR A 347 17.59 -31.95 7.37
C THR A 347 18.16 -31.89 5.95
N ALA A 348 19.36 -31.33 5.82
CA ALA A 348 20.02 -31.11 4.54
C ALA A 348 20.56 -32.43 3.97
N PHE A 349 19.72 -33.16 3.23
CA PHE A 349 20.19 -34.37 2.54
C PHE A 349 21.05 -34.03 1.31
N VAL A 350 20.83 -32.88 0.64
CA VAL A 350 21.61 -32.38 -0.52
C VAL A 350 21.55 -30.83 -0.69
N ALA A 351 21.18 -30.07 0.34
CA ALA A 351 20.82 -28.65 0.18
C ALA A 351 22.00 -27.68 0.43
N THR A 352 22.12 -26.66 -0.43
CA THR A 352 22.96 -25.47 -0.23
C THR A 352 22.64 -24.83 1.13
N PRO A 353 23.63 -24.31 1.88
CA PRO A 353 23.37 -23.70 3.18
C PRO A 353 22.35 -22.54 3.06
N PRO A 354 21.44 -22.38 4.03
CA PRO A 354 20.30 -21.46 3.92
C PRO A 354 20.67 -20.01 3.62
N PHE A 355 21.81 -19.55 4.17
CA PHE A 355 22.29 -18.19 3.95
C PHE A 355 22.79 -17.97 2.52
N GLU A 356 23.50 -18.93 1.92
CA GLU A 356 23.91 -18.84 0.51
C GLU A 356 22.68 -18.84 -0.41
N LEU A 357 21.69 -19.68 -0.11
CA LEU A 357 20.43 -19.69 -0.85
C LEU A 357 19.70 -18.34 -0.74
N LEU A 358 19.71 -17.71 0.45
CA LEU A 358 19.18 -16.36 0.66
C LEU A 358 19.92 -15.32 -0.19
N LEU A 359 21.25 -15.38 -0.27
CA LEU A 359 22.03 -14.44 -1.10
C LEU A 359 21.72 -14.61 -2.59
N LEU A 360 21.59 -15.86 -3.08
CA LEU A 360 21.22 -16.14 -4.47
C LEU A 360 19.82 -15.60 -4.82
N HIS A 361 18.85 -15.79 -3.92
CA HIS A 361 17.51 -15.21 -4.06
C HIS A 361 17.48 -13.67 -3.93
N GLY A 362 18.57 -13.05 -3.50
CA GLY A 362 18.72 -11.60 -3.41
C GLY A 362 19.11 -10.92 -4.72
N VAL A 363 19.66 -11.67 -5.68
CA VAL A 363 20.20 -11.11 -6.94
C VAL A 363 19.10 -10.43 -7.76
N LEU A 364 17.98 -11.11 -8.00
CA LEU A 364 16.87 -10.57 -8.80
C LEU A 364 16.22 -9.33 -8.15
N PRO A 365 15.74 -9.37 -6.89
CA PRO A 365 15.14 -8.18 -6.28
C PRO A 365 16.12 -7.02 -6.17
N LEU A 366 17.42 -7.27 -5.94
CA LEU A 366 18.44 -6.21 -5.91
C LEU A 366 18.63 -5.56 -7.29
N ALA A 367 18.78 -6.35 -8.34
CA ALA A 367 18.95 -5.83 -9.70
C ALA A 367 17.74 -5.00 -10.14
N LEU A 368 16.52 -5.49 -9.91
CA LEU A 368 15.29 -4.77 -10.25
C LEU A 368 15.06 -3.52 -9.37
N ALA A 369 15.38 -3.58 -8.08
CA ALA A 369 15.31 -2.44 -7.18
C ALA A 369 16.29 -1.33 -7.59
N LEU A 370 17.56 -1.67 -7.78
CA LEU A 370 18.58 -0.70 -8.20
C LEU A 370 18.20 -0.04 -9.52
N THR A 371 17.83 -0.82 -10.53
CA THR A 371 17.49 -0.29 -11.86
C THR A 371 16.25 0.61 -11.80
N LEU A 372 15.14 0.15 -11.23
CA LEU A 372 13.89 0.92 -11.29
C LEU A 372 13.87 2.13 -10.34
N VAL A 373 14.50 2.05 -9.16
CA VAL A 373 14.59 3.20 -8.26
C VAL A 373 15.54 4.26 -8.84
N THR A 374 16.66 3.87 -9.45
CA THR A 374 17.56 4.85 -10.11
C THR A 374 16.93 5.46 -11.36
N VAL A 375 16.22 4.68 -12.18
CA VAL A 375 15.44 5.20 -13.32
C VAL A 375 14.37 6.17 -12.83
N GLY A 376 13.63 5.84 -11.77
CA GLY A 376 12.62 6.72 -11.19
C GLY A 376 13.20 8.05 -10.70
N ALA A 377 14.40 8.01 -10.10
CA ALA A 377 15.12 9.22 -9.71
C ALA A 377 15.57 10.03 -10.93
N LEU A 378 16.17 9.38 -11.94
CA LEU A 378 16.68 10.02 -13.16
C LEU A 378 15.60 10.77 -13.94
N LEU A 379 14.36 10.27 -13.95
CA LEU A 379 13.22 10.92 -14.61
C LEU A 379 12.91 12.32 -14.04
N LEU A 380 13.33 12.62 -12.82
CA LEU A 380 13.16 13.93 -12.19
C LEU A 380 14.48 14.69 -11.99
N SER A 381 15.55 14.00 -11.60
CA SER A 381 16.86 14.59 -11.34
C SER A 381 18.00 13.57 -11.35
N GLY A 382 19.07 13.84 -12.09
CA GLY A 382 20.29 13.03 -12.09
C GLY A 382 21.10 13.11 -10.78
N GLY A 383 20.89 14.15 -9.95
CA GLY A 383 21.60 14.33 -8.68
C GLY A 383 21.21 13.32 -7.59
N ALA A 384 20.09 12.62 -7.76
CA ALA A 384 19.53 11.70 -6.78
C ALA A 384 19.90 10.22 -7.01
N LEU A 385 20.80 9.91 -7.95
CA LEU A 385 21.14 8.53 -8.30
C LEU A 385 21.82 7.76 -7.14
N ALA A 386 22.79 8.37 -6.47
CA ALA A 386 23.47 7.76 -5.33
C ALA A 386 22.50 7.47 -4.15
N PRO A 387 21.67 8.44 -3.69
CA PRO A 387 20.71 8.16 -2.63
C PRO A 387 19.62 7.17 -3.04
N ALA A 388 19.24 7.15 -4.32
CA ALA A 388 18.30 6.18 -4.88
C ALA A 388 18.85 4.75 -4.84
N ALA A 389 20.10 4.56 -5.27
CA ALA A 389 20.77 3.26 -5.24
C ALA A 389 20.95 2.75 -3.81
N ALA A 390 21.37 3.62 -2.89
CA ALA A 390 21.50 3.30 -1.47
C ALA A 390 20.15 2.90 -0.83
N THR A 391 19.08 3.63 -1.14
CA THR A 391 17.71 3.31 -0.68
C THR A 391 17.26 1.94 -1.18
N ALA A 392 17.48 1.63 -2.46
CA ALA A 392 17.16 0.33 -3.04
C ALA A 392 17.95 -0.82 -2.39
N LEU A 393 19.25 -0.63 -2.16
CA LEU A 393 20.11 -1.61 -1.49
C LEU A 393 19.60 -1.94 -0.08
N VAL A 394 19.35 -0.91 0.74
CA VAL A 394 18.88 -1.11 2.11
C VAL A 394 17.47 -1.71 2.13
N ALA A 395 16.58 -1.31 1.23
CA ALA A 395 15.23 -1.88 1.12
C ALA A 395 15.27 -3.41 0.88
N VAL A 396 16.15 -3.88 -0.01
CA VAL A 396 16.30 -5.31 -0.31
C VAL A 396 16.97 -6.06 0.85
N ALA A 397 17.98 -5.47 1.50
CA ALA A 397 18.59 -6.06 2.69
C ALA A 397 17.59 -6.15 3.86
N ALA A 398 16.78 -5.11 4.06
CA ALA A 398 15.70 -5.10 5.04
C ALA A 398 14.66 -6.18 4.74
N ARG A 399 14.39 -6.50 3.46
CA ARG A 399 13.53 -7.63 3.06
C ARG A 399 14.12 -8.99 3.42
N ALA A 400 15.43 -9.18 3.24
CA ALA A 400 16.10 -10.40 3.67
C ALA A 400 16.04 -10.58 5.21
N MET A 401 16.25 -9.49 5.96
CA MET A 401 16.10 -9.47 7.42
C MET A 401 14.65 -9.76 7.85
N ASP A 402 13.65 -9.21 7.15
CA ASP A 402 12.22 -9.43 7.41
C ASP A 402 11.83 -10.89 7.18
N ALA A 403 12.29 -11.48 6.08
CA ALA A 403 11.96 -12.86 5.70
C ALA A 403 12.46 -13.91 6.69
N THR A 404 13.54 -13.61 7.41
CA THR A 404 14.16 -14.50 8.42
C THR A 404 13.65 -14.24 9.84
N ARG A 405 12.70 -13.32 10.02
CA ARG A 405 12.21 -12.91 11.35
C ARG A 405 11.51 -14.02 12.13
N GLY A 406 10.85 -14.96 11.44
CA GLY A 406 10.05 -16.01 12.07
C GLY A 406 8.73 -15.50 12.67
N ALA A 407 8.05 -16.37 13.42
CA ALA A 407 6.78 -16.05 14.07
C ALA A 407 6.95 -14.99 15.18
N LEU A 408 5.88 -14.27 15.49
CA LEU A 408 5.85 -13.31 16.59
C LEU A 408 6.17 -14.01 17.93
N PRO A 409 7.23 -13.62 18.65
CA PRO A 409 7.59 -14.22 19.93
C PRO A 409 6.47 -14.01 20.96
N PRO A 410 6.03 -15.05 21.70
CA PRO A 410 4.96 -14.93 22.71
C PRO A 410 5.24 -13.86 23.78
N ARG A 411 6.52 -13.60 24.09
CA ARG A 411 6.94 -12.53 25.01
C ARG A 411 6.56 -11.11 24.56
N LEU A 412 6.28 -10.88 23.28
CA LEU A 412 5.82 -9.57 22.80
C LEU A 412 4.30 -9.38 22.99
N LEU A 413 3.59 -10.45 23.34
CA LEU A 413 2.18 -10.43 23.69
C LEU A 413 1.94 -10.29 25.19
N SER A 414 2.98 -10.37 26.03
CA SER A 414 2.84 -10.13 27.47
C SER A 414 2.60 -8.65 27.74
N PRO A 415 1.71 -8.29 28.68
CA PRO A 415 1.46 -6.89 29.02
C PRO A 415 2.73 -6.14 29.38
N ILE A 416 2.91 -4.95 28.79
CA ILE A 416 4.02 -4.04 29.07
C ILE A 416 3.42 -2.81 29.77
N PRO A 417 3.52 -2.68 31.10
CA PRO A 417 2.92 -1.55 31.80
C PRO A 417 3.61 -0.24 31.39
N MET A 418 2.85 0.68 30.79
CA MET A 418 3.26 2.06 30.52
C MET A 418 2.29 3.04 31.22
N PRO A 419 2.69 4.30 31.49
CA PRO A 419 1.81 5.28 32.11
C PRO A 419 0.49 5.52 31.37
N ILE A 420 0.46 5.25 30.06
CA ILE A 420 -0.68 5.42 29.16
C ILE A 420 -1.45 4.11 28.87
N GLY A 421 -1.09 2.99 29.50
CA GLY A 421 -1.72 1.67 29.30
C GLY A 421 -0.72 0.57 28.94
N ASP A 422 -1.20 -0.46 28.24
CA ASP A 422 -0.38 -1.60 27.82
C ASP A 422 0.39 -1.31 26.52
N GLY A 423 1.72 -1.40 26.59
CA GLY A 423 2.65 -1.19 25.48
C GLY A 423 2.86 -2.40 24.57
N ALA A 424 2.28 -3.57 24.87
CA ALA A 424 2.40 -4.76 24.04
C ALA A 424 2.00 -4.49 22.58
N GLY A 425 0.94 -3.71 22.35
CA GLY A 425 0.50 -3.34 21.00
C GLY A 425 1.55 -2.55 20.21
N ALA A 426 2.29 -1.66 20.85
CA ALA A 426 3.38 -0.92 20.22
C ALA A 426 4.57 -1.83 19.90
N ALA A 427 4.89 -2.78 20.79
CA ALA A 427 5.93 -3.77 20.55
C ALA A 427 5.60 -4.69 19.36
N VAL A 428 4.34 -5.15 19.26
CA VAL A 428 3.83 -5.93 18.12
C VAL A 428 3.85 -5.10 16.83
N LEU A 429 3.45 -3.84 16.89
CA LEU A 429 3.49 -2.95 15.73
C LEU A 429 4.93 -2.73 15.25
N LEU A 430 5.86 -2.45 16.18
CA LEU A 430 7.28 -2.26 15.87
C LEU A 430 7.91 -3.55 15.33
N TRP A 431 7.52 -4.71 15.86
CA TRP A 431 7.92 -6.00 15.31
C TRP A 431 7.52 -6.14 13.83
N ASN A 432 6.27 -5.81 13.48
CA ASN A 432 5.78 -5.88 12.10
C ASN A 432 6.36 -4.79 11.19
N LEU A 433 6.70 -3.62 11.74
CA LEU A 433 7.19 -2.47 10.99
C LEU A 433 8.72 -2.31 11.00
N ALA A 434 9.48 -3.15 11.70
CA ALA A 434 10.92 -2.98 11.84
C ALA A 434 11.65 -2.86 10.49
N ALA A 435 11.36 -3.75 9.53
CA ALA A 435 12.00 -3.70 8.22
C ALA A 435 11.60 -2.47 7.35
N PRO A 436 10.32 -2.11 7.19
CA PRO A 436 9.97 -0.88 6.48
C PRO A 436 10.50 0.38 7.19
N LEU A 437 10.56 0.40 8.53
CA LEU A 437 11.15 1.52 9.29
C LEU A 437 12.66 1.64 9.07
N VAL A 438 13.39 0.52 9.01
CA VAL A 438 14.83 0.53 8.64
C VAL A 438 15.03 1.10 7.24
N SER A 439 14.22 0.66 6.27
CA SER A 439 14.26 1.17 4.90
C SER A 439 13.94 2.67 4.82
N ALA A 440 12.89 3.11 5.51
CA ALA A 440 12.48 4.52 5.59
C ALA A 440 13.55 5.39 6.26
N GLY A 441 14.06 4.96 7.42
CA GLY A 441 15.09 5.69 8.17
C GLY A 441 16.40 5.80 7.38
N ALA A 442 16.81 4.74 6.69
CA ALA A 442 17.99 4.78 5.83
C ALA A 442 17.80 5.73 4.63
N ALA A 443 16.63 5.73 4.00
CA ALA A 443 16.32 6.66 2.93
C ALA A 443 16.38 8.12 3.41
N VAL A 444 15.81 8.42 4.59
CA VAL A 444 15.92 9.75 5.22
C VAL A 444 17.38 10.11 5.48
N ALA A 445 18.14 9.23 6.15
CA ALA A 445 19.54 9.51 6.50
C ALA A 445 20.41 9.79 5.27
N VAL A 446 20.22 9.02 4.21
CA VAL A 446 20.98 9.12 2.97
C VAL A 446 20.63 10.38 2.16
N VAL A 447 19.40 10.90 2.28
CA VAL A 447 19.01 12.16 1.65
C VAL A 447 19.48 13.37 2.45
N VAL A 448 19.47 13.30 3.79
CA VAL A 448 19.86 14.42 4.68
C VAL A 448 21.32 14.84 4.48
N ALA A 449 22.22 13.89 4.24
CA ALA A 449 23.64 14.20 4.08
C ALA A 449 24.35 13.20 3.15
N PRO A 450 25.40 13.63 2.44
CA PRO A 450 26.19 12.74 1.59
C PRO A 450 27.04 11.74 2.39
N GLY A 451 27.49 12.07 3.61
CA GLY A 451 28.28 11.15 4.46
C GLY A 451 27.57 9.82 4.77
N PRO A 452 26.27 9.83 5.15
CA PRO A 452 25.44 8.64 5.30
C PRO A 452 25.32 7.72 4.08
N LEU A 453 25.66 8.15 2.84
CA LEU A 453 25.75 7.24 1.69
C LEU A 453 26.73 6.09 1.97
N ILE A 454 27.83 6.37 2.67
CA ILE A 454 28.84 5.39 3.05
C ILE A 454 28.29 4.40 4.10
N LEU A 455 27.25 4.78 4.85
CA LEU A 455 26.60 3.93 5.84
C LEU A 455 25.56 2.98 5.24
N ALA A 456 25.04 3.24 4.04
CA ALA A 456 24.08 2.35 3.38
C ALA A 456 24.58 0.89 3.25
N PRO A 457 25.81 0.59 2.79
CA PRO A 457 26.34 -0.77 2.79
C PRO A 457 26.49 -1.35 4.20
N VAL A 458 26.80 -0.52 5.20
CA VAL A 458 26.89 -0.95 6.61
C VAL A 458 25.51 -1.38 7.13
N VAL A 459 24.47 -0.59 6.87
CA VAL A 459 23.08 -0.92 7.24
C VAL A 459 22.59 -2.16 6.49
N ALA A 460 22.93 -2.30 5.21
CA ALA A 460 22.62 -3.50 4.45
C ALA A 460 23.33 -4.74 5.03
N LEU A 461 24.61 -4.61 5.40
CA LEU A 461 25.37 -5.67 6.02
C LEU A 461 24.82 -6.05 7.40
N THR A 462 24.42 -5.08 8.23
CA THR A 462 23.80 -5.39 9.54
C THR A 462 22.48 -6.15 9.37
N CYS A 463 21.63 -5.75 8.42
CA CYS A 463 20.43 -6.51 8.06
C CYS A 463 20.75 -7.96 7.66
N LEU A 464 21.77 -8.17 6.81
CA LEU A 464 22.20 -9.50 6.37
C LEU A 464 22.83 -10.32 7.50
N LEU A 465 23.59 -9.70 8.41
CA LEU A 465 24.15 -10.37 9.59
C LEU A 465 23.06 -10.80 10.57
N VAL A 466 22.04 -9.96 10.77
CA VAL A 466 20.85 -10.33 11.55
C VAL A 466 20.13 -11.51 10.89
N ALA A 467 19.95 -11.49 9.58
CA ALA A 467 19.34 -12.59 8.83
C ALA A 467 20.15 -13.90 8.98
N ARG A 468 21.48 -13.83 8.82
CA ARG A 468 22.39 -14.97 8.98
C ARG A 468 22.29 -15.57 10.38
N ARG A 469 22.32 -14.74 11.42
CA ARG A 469 22.22 -15.20 12.82
C ARG A 469 20.90 -15.92 13.09
N ARG A 470 19.78 -15.40 12.57
CA ARG A 470 18.46 -16.03 12.71
C ARG A 470 18.38 -17.37 11.99
N LEU A 471 18.92 -17.46 10.78
CA LEU A 471 19.00 -18.72 10.03
C LEU A 471 19.85 -19.77 10.71
N ALA A 472 20.94 -19.37 11.39
CA ALA A 472 21.79 -20.30 12.13
C ALA A 472 21.17 -20.80 13.45
N SER A 473 20.14 -20.11 13.96
CA SER A 473 19.42 -20.49 15.18
C SER A 473 18.09 -21.22 14.95
N ALA A 474 17.64 -21.29 13.69
CA ALA A 474 16.44 -21.99 13.26
C ALA A 474 16.75 -23.48 13.05
#